data_AF-A0A443R1X9-F1
#
_entry.id   AF-A0A443R1X9-F1
#
_cell.length_a   1.000
_cell.length_b   1.000
_cell.length_c   1.000
_cell.angle_alpha   90.00
_cell.angle_beta   90.00
_cell.angle_gamma   90.00
#
_symmetry.space_group_name_H-M   'P 1'
#
loop_
_entity.id
_entity.type
_entity.pdbx_description
1 polymer ?
#
loop_
_entity_poly.entity_id
_entity_poly.type
_entity_poly.pdbx_seq_one_letter_code
_entity_poly.pdbx_strand_id
1 'polypeptide(L)'
;MCPVVLLALISSLILFLMELTAALTVTFSSANLTMKEEQTKSVQLSFSEFEAGKQSYEYYVYVQNPAIASIVDNDSISVNTSQNVYNASVRVKGKFLGFTYLNVVRKKDAKNDGNISVASSGKNTSIGEKETERHSLPVIVTLKGSKLSQIFTISVAVLVSLNYINMGCALDLSVVKSVIKRPIGPIVGFLTQYLAMPLTAYIVGYLLLNEPFLKLGLFTFGCSPGGGASNMWTVLFGGNLNLSITMTFISTLCAVFVMPFWLFTLGRTIFEGTTTKVPFQNIMSTLFSMIVCLGIGLLFQKYLPRVAQTCRRILAPVSIGMIIFIIIFGTYANLFMFKYMSWQILLSAALNVWIGFLIGILSSLALRLSIEDMIAIAIETGIQNTGVAIVLLRLSLPEPDRDLATVVPVAGSIMTPIPLAIILIYRKVRNCMRKRSKEHTSIDESKKESPEEGLSNNTSTSTLVYGVKSPISASTTDLFYDLESSQNMYNFKG
;
A
#
# COMPACT_ATOMS: atom_id res chain seq x y z
N MET A 1 26.30 35.84 47.89
CA MET A 1 25.51 35.12 46.86
C MET A 1 26.07 35.50 45.49
N CYS A 2 26.28 34.49 44.63
CA CYS A 2 27.00 34.61 43.36
C CYS A 2 26.24 35.52 42.36
N PRO A 3 26.90 36.43 41.62
CA PRO A 3 26.24 37.32 40.64
C PRO A 3 25.45 36.56 39.56
N VAL A 4 25.79 35.30 39.29
CA VAL A 4 25.04 34.40 38.39
C VAL A 4 23.65 34.04 38.93
N VAL A 5 23.51 33.90 40.25
CA VAL A 5 22.22 33.60 40.91
C VAL A 5 21.32 34.82 40.91
N LEU A 6 21.89 36.03 41.04
CA LEU A 6 21.14 37.27 40.93
C LEU A 6 20.65 37.51 39.48
N LEU A 7 21.48 37.19 38.48
CA LEU A 7 21.10 37.28 37.06
C LEU A 7 20.05 36.23 36.67
N ALA A 8 20.12 35.01 37.23
CA ALA A 8 19.12 33.97 37.01
C ALA A 8 17.79 34.30 37.70
N LEU A 9 17.81 34.90 38.89
CA LEU A 9 16.60 35.36 39.60
C LEU A 9 15.97 36.57 38.89
N ILE A 10 16.78 37.51 38.38
CA ILE A 10 16.29 38.66 37.60
C ILE A 10 15.78 38.20 36.22
N SER A 11 16.44 37.24 35.56
CA SER A 11 15.97 36.64 34.31
C SER A 11 14.68 35.82 34.50
N SER A 12 14.55 35.11 35.62
CA SER A 12 13.32 34.38 35.97
C SER A 12 12.18 35.32 36.37
N LEU A 13 12.49 36.45 37.00
CA LEU A 13 11.51 37.49 37.34
C LEU A 13 11.06 38.27 36.10
N ILE A 14 11.94 38.51 35.13
CA ILE A 14 11.60 39.13 33.83
C ILE A 14 10.79 38.18 32.94
N LEU A 15 11.09 36.87 32.96
CA LEU A 15 10.25 35.85 32.31
C LEU A 15 8.86 35.71 32.97
N PHE A 16 8.78 35.90 34.29
CA PHE A 16 7.52 35.91 35.03
C PHE A 16 6.72 37.22 34.84
N LEU A 17 7.40 38.36 34.59
CA LEU A 17 6.76 39.64 34.29
C LEU A 17 6.35 39.82 32.82
N MET A 18 6.78 38.94 31.90
CA MET A 18 6.28 38.91 30.51
C MET A 18 4.98 38.11 30.34
N GLU A 19 4.42 37.54 31.40
CA GLU A 19 3.16 36.78 31.36
C GLU A 19 1.93 37.64 31.74
N LEU A 20 2.06 38.97 31.70
CA LEU A 20 0.95 39.90 31.91
C LEU A 20 0.65 40.74 30.66
N THR A 21 0.17 40.06 29.61
CA THR A 21 -0.63 40.68 28.56
C THR A 21 -2.01 40.05 28.59
N ALA A 22 -3.02 40.81 28.99
CA ALA A 22 -4.42 40.39 28.96
C ALA A 22 -4.82 40.12 27.51
N ALA A 23 -4.96 38.84 27.18
CA ALA A 23 -5.48 38.34 25.91
C ALA A 23 -6.61 37.34 26.21
N LEU A 24 -7.68 37.45 25.44
CA LEU A 24 -8.98 36.83 25.72
C LEU A 24 -8.88 35.29 25.58
N THR A 25 -8.76 34.58 26.70
CA THR A 25 -8.53 33.13 26.69
C THR A 25 -9.83 32.35 26.49
N VAL A 26 -10.08 31.88 25.27
CA VAL A 26 -11.09 30.84 25.03
C VAL A 26 -10.49 29.51 25.46
N THR A 27 -11.02 28.92 26.54
CA THR A 27 -10.57 27.62 27.04
C THR A 27 -11.57 26.53 26.68
N PHE A 28 -11.09 25.51 25.96
CA PHE A 28 -11.85 24.30 25.68
C PHE A 28 -11.78 23.37 26.89
N SER A 29 -12.89 22.70 27.24
CA SER A 29 -12.90 21.74 28.37
C SER A 29 -11.98 20.53 28.16
N SER A 30 -11.51 20.25 26.94
CA SER A 30 -10.54 19.19 26.63
C SER A 30 -9.49 19.66 25.62
N ALA A 31 -8.27 19.10 25.70
CA ALA A 31 -7.17 19.41 24.78
C ALA A 31 -7.39 18.88 23.35
N ASN A 32 -8.26 17.87 23.19
CA ASN A 32 -8.70 17.32 21.91
C ASN A 32 -10.13 16.77 22.02
N LEU A 33 -10.83 16.67 20.88
CA LEU A 33 -12.14 16.05 20.77
C LEU A 33 -12.05 14.77 19.92
N THR A 34 -11.86 13.63 20.57
CA THR A 34 -11.95 12.33 19.90
C THR A 34 -13.39 11.83 19.92
N MET A 35 -13.97 11.51 18.76
CA MET A 35 -15.36 11.08 18.61
C MET A 35 -15.52 10.02 17.53
N LYS A 36 -16.56 9.19 17.61
CA LYS A 36 -16.77 8.14 16.61
C LYS A 36 -17.52 8.67 15.37
N GLU A 37 -17.37 8.03 14.21
CA GLU A 37 -18.20 8.32 13.02
C GLU A 37 -19.70 8.26 13.40
N GLU A 38 -20.48 9.22 12.91
CA GLU A 38 -21.91 9.47 13.22
C GLU A 38 -22.22 9.83 14.68
N GLN A 39 -21.24 9.79 15.58
CA GLN A 39 -21.41 10.25 16.95
C GLN A 39 -21.51 11.77 16.97
N THR A 40 -22.37 12.29 17.83
CA THR A 40 -22.42 13.72 18.17
C THR A 40 -21.85 13.88 19.58
N LYS A 41 -20.91 14.80 19.76
CA LYS A 41 -20.36 15.17 21.08
C LYS A 41 -20.54 16.67 21.30
N SER A 42 -20.93 17.04 22.51
CA SER A 42 -20.92 18.43 22.96
C SER A 42 -19.50 18.82 23.38
N VAL A 43 -19.05 19.95 22.87
CA VAL A 43 -17.82 20.63 23.30
C VAL A 43 -18.24 21.81 24.16
N GLN A 44 -17.74 21.87 25.38
CA GLN A 44 -17.93 23.03 26.25
C GLN A 44 -16.83 24.05 25.95
N LEU A 45 -17.25 25.28 25.63
CA LEU A 45 -16.45 26.46 25.39
C LEU A 45 -16.62 27.38 26.59
N SER A 46 -15.52 27.73 27.26
CA SER A 46 -15.54 28.75 28.32
C SER A 46 -14.85 30.01 27.78
N PHE A 47 -15.58 31.12 27.80
CA PHE A 47 -15.08 32.43 27.42
C PHE A 47 -14.86 33.23 28.71
N SER A 48 -13.63 33.63 29.00
CA SER A 48 -13.28 34.42 30.20
C SER A 48 -12.74 35.81 29.84
N GLU A 49 -12.87 36.74 30.78
CA GLU A 49 -12.37 38.14 30.73
C GLU A 49 -13.02 39.00 29.65
N PHE A 50 -14.21 39.51 29.95
CA PHE A 50 -14.85 40.53 29.13
C PHE A 50 -14.62 41.94 29.69
N GLU A 51 -14.25 42.90 28.84
CA GLU A 51 -14.23 44.32 29.22
C GLU A 51 -15.64 44.80 29.60
N ALA A 52 -15.79 45.28 30.84
CA ALA A 52 -17.04 45.83 31.34
C ALA A 52 -17.39 47.13 30.59
N GLY A 53 -18.52 47.13 29.86
CA GLY A 53 -19.13 48.35 29.32
C GLY A 53 -19.34 48.44 27.80
N LYS A 54 -19.02 47.42 26.99
CA LYS A 54 -19.37 47.41 25.54
C LYS A 54 -19.89 46.06 25.03
N GLN A 55 -20.99 46.17 24.27
CA GLN A 55 -21.49 45.36 23.15
C GLN A 55 -21.32 43.82 23.20
N SER A 56 -22.44 43.11 23.05
CA SER A 56 -22.52 41.68 22.70
C SER A 56 -21.44 41.27 21.70
N TYR A 57 -20.69 40.21 22.04
CA TYR A 57 -19.63 39.65 21.20
C TYR A 57 -20.22 38.48 20.43
N GLU A 58 -20.06 38.46 19.10
CA GLU A 58 -20.48 37.33 18.28
C GLU A 58 -19.23 36.55 17.83
N TYR A 59 -19.22 35.25 18.11
CA TYR A 59 -18.17 34.33 17.71
C TYR A 59 -18.73 33.38 16.64
N TYR A 60 -17.94 33.13 15.60
CA TYR A 60 -18.22 32.08 14.63
C TYR A 60 -17.43 30.85 14.99
N VAL A 61 -18.12 29.71 15.02
CA VAL A 61 -17.49 28.41 15.16
C VAL A 61 -17.62 27.72 13.82
N TYR A 62 -16.50 27.29 13.24
CA TYR A 62 -16.52 26.53 12.01
C TYR A 62 -15.53 25.37 12.08
N VAL A 63 -15.84 24.32 11.32
CA VAL A 63 -14.95 23.17 11.16
C VAL A 63 -14.15 23.37 9.89
N GLN A 64 -12.82 23.25 9.97
CA GLN A 64 -11.91 23.48 8.85
C GLN A 64 -12.18 22.57 7.65
N ASN A 65 -12.49 21.30 7.90
CA ASN A 65 -12.94 20.36 6.88
C ASN A 65 -14.36 19.84 7.19
N PRO A 66 -15.41 20.36 6.52
CA PRO A 66 -16.80 19.99 6.78
C PRO A 66 -17.16 18.57 6.30
N ALA A 67 -16.30 17.93 5.49
CA ALA A 67 -16.45 16.52 5.14
C ALA A 67 -16.19 15.64 6.37
N ILE A 68 -15.21 15.97 7.21
CA ILE A 68 -14.80 15.14 8.35
C ILE A 68 -15.75 15.30 9.54
N ALA A 69 -16.09 16.54 9.89
CA ALA A 69 -17.05 16.83 10.96
C ALA A 69 -17.90 18.06 10.62
N SER A 70 -19.09 18.15 11.19
CA SER A 70 -19.95 19.32 11.03
C SER A 70 -20.58 19.73 12.36
N ILE A 71 -20.85 21.02 12.50
CA ILE A 71 -21.58 21.55 13.64
C ILE A 71 -23.07 21.27 13.42
N VAL A 72 -23.76 20.81 14.46
CA VAL A 72 -25.19 20.49 14.44
C VAL A 72 -26.04 21.71 14.86
N ASP A 73 -25.43 22.61 15.63
CA ASP A 73 -26.05 23.84 16.12
C ASP A 73 -25.78 25.01 15.16
N ASN A 74 -26.33 26.21 15.44
CA ASN A 74 -26.02 27.40 14.64
C ASN A 74 -24.51 27.71 14.67
N ASP A 75 -23.95 28.07 13.52
CA ASP A 75 -22.52 28.38 13.34
C ASP A 75 -22.08 29.68 14.07
N SER A 76 -23.01 30.42 14.67
CA SER A 76 -22.74 31.64 15.44
C SER A 76 -23.22 31.52 16.89
N ILE A 77 -22.35 31.93 17.80
CA ILE A 77 -22.62 32.02 19.24
C ILE A 77 -22.57 33.50 19.61
N SER A 78 -23.71 34.04 20.05
CA SER A 78 -23.78 35.36 20.66
C SER A 78 -23.49 35.24 22.16
N VAL A 79 -22.49 35.99 22.62
CA VAL A 79 -22.07 36.04 24.01
C VAL A 79 -22.44 37.39 24.59
N ASN A 80 -23.34 37.39 25.56
CA ASN A 80 -23.77 38.60 26.26
C ASN A 80 -22.90 38.82 27.50
N THR A 81 -22.35 40.04 27.61
CA THR A 81 -21.26 40.43 28.50
C THR A 81 -21.66 40.64 29.97
N SER A 82 -22.84 40.18 30.38
CA SER A 82 -23.37 40.38 31.75
C SER A 82 -22.68 39.52 32.82
N GLN A 83 -21.80 38.58 32.44
CA GLN A 83 -21.06 37.69 33.34
C GLN A 83 -19.58 37.63 32.95
N ASN A 84 -18.68 37.50 33.94
CA ASN A 84 -17.21 37.43 33.73
C ASN A 84 -16.75 36.16 33.00
N VAL A 85 -17.57 35.10 33.03
CA VAL A 85 -17.32 33.84 32.33
C VAL A 85 -18.63 33.43 31.65
N TYR A 86 -18.56 33.10 30.36
CA TYR A 86 -19.68 32.55 29.61
C TYR A 86 -19.36 31.13 29.16
N ASN A 87 -20.24 30.18 29.46
CA ASN A 87 -20.09 28.80 29.03
C ASN A 87 -21.08 28.52 27.91
N ALA A 88 -20.58 28.07 26.76
CA ALA A 88 -21.39 27.64 25.63
C ALA A 88 -21.11 26.17 25.31
N SER A 89 -22.13 25.44 24.86
CA SER A 89 -21.95 24.08 24.35
C SER A 89 -22.22 24.05 22.85
N VAL A 90 -21.26 23.55 22.07
CA VAL A 90 -21.44 23.30 20.63
C VAL A 90 -21.48 21.79 20.39
N ARG A 91 -22.52 21.30 19.74
CA ARG A 91 -22.59 19.91 19.30
C ARG A 91 -21.90 19.75 17.96
N VAL A 92 -20.82 18.99 17.96
CA VAL A 92 -20.10 18.58 16.76
C VAL A 92 -20.51 17.15 16.43
N LYS A 93 -20.82 16.88 15.16
CA LYS A 93 -21.10 15.55 14.62
C LYS A 93 -19.95 15.10 13.72
N GLY A 94 -19.38 13.93 14.02
CA GLY A 94 -18.40 13.28 13.15
C GLY A 94 -19.11 12.69 11.94
N LYS A 95 -18.69 13.08 10.73
CA LYS A 95 -19.29 12.65 9.46
C LYS A 95 -18.43 11.61 8.75
N PHE A 96 -17.14 11.86 8.62
CA PHE A 96 -16.18 10.98 7.97
C PHE A 96 -14.91 10.83 8.82
N LEU A 97 -14.20 9.71 8.63
CA LEU A 97 -12.95 9.39 9.30
C LEU A 97 -11.88 10.42 8.92
N GLY A 98 -11.18 10.96 9.92
CA GLY A 98 -10.08 11.89 9.66
C GLY A 98 -9.84 12.87 10.81
N PHE A 99 -8.94 13.80 10.53
CA PHE A 99 -8.51 14.84 11.45
C PHE A 99 -8.96 16.20 10.92
N THR A 100 -9.61 17.00 11.76
CA THR A 100 -10.06 18.36 11.42
C THR A 100 -9.92 19.27 12.63
N TYR A 101 -9.92 20.58 12.42
CA TYR A 101 -9.90 21.55 13.52
C TYR A 101 -11.26 22.24 13.63
N LEU A 102 -11.73 22.38 14.87
CA LEU A 102 -12.81 23.27 15.24
C LEU A 102 -12.21 24.62 15.60
N ASN A 103 -12.46 25.63 14.78
CA ASN A 103 -11.91 26.97 14.97
C ASN A 103 -13.00 27.89 15.51
N VAL A 104 -12.62 28.72 16.47
CA VAL A 104 -13.47 29.80 17.01
C VAL A 104 -12.85 31.13 16.62
N VAL A 105 -13.60 31.98 15.93
CA VAL A 105 -13.14 33.30 15.45
C VAL A 105 -14.13 34.39 15.85
N ARG A 106 -13.64 35.54 16.29
CA ARG A 106 -14.46 36.70 16.68
C ARG A 106 -14.95 37.47 15.44
N LYS A 107 -16.24 37.82 15.40
CA LYS A 107 -16.87 38.53 14.26
C LYS A 107 -16.30 39.92 13.95
N LYS A 108 -15.60 40.58 14.89
CA LYS A 108 -15.03 41.92 14.66
C LYS A 108 -13.90 41.94 13.63
N ASP A 109 -13.24 40.82 13.37
CA ASP A 109 -12.19 40.71 12.34
C ASP A 109 -12.75 40.50 10.92
N ALA A 110 -14.03 40.17 10.78
CA ALA A 110 -14.68 39.94 9.48
C ALA A 110 -15.13 41.23 8.75
N LYS A 111 -15.04 42.41 9.41
CA LYS A 111 -15.47 43.69 8.81
C LYS A 111 -14.33 44.61 8.39
N ASN A 112 -13.09 44.34 8.78
CA ASN A 112 -11.93 45.15 8.38
C ASN A 112 -11.09 44.53 7.27
N ASP A 113 -11.26 43.24 6.96
CA ASP A 113 -10.77 42.65 5.72
C ASP A 113 -11.96 42.44 4.78
N GLY A 114 -12.07 43.32 3.78
CA GLY A 114 -13.16 43.31 2.81
C GLY A 114 -13.30 41.94 2.13
N ASN A 115 -14.55 41.50 2.03
CA ASN A 115 -15.04 40.34 1.29
C ASN A 115 -14.61 38.95 1.79
N ILE A 116 -15.28 38.47 2.84
CA ILE A 116 -15.59 37.04 2.97
C ILE A 116 -17.12 36.90 2.99
N SER A 117 -17.71 36.94 1.80
CA SER A 117 -18.99 36.28 1.57
C SER A 117 -18.75 34.79 1.76
N VAL A 118 -19.43 34.19 2.74
CA VAL A 118 -19.55 32.73 2.88
C VAL A 118 -20.27 32.22 1.64
N ALA A 119 -19.49 31.93 0.59
CA ALA A 119 -19.96 31.29 -0.61
C ALA A 119 -19.76 29.79 -0.45
N SER A 120 -20.87 29.09 -0.32
CA SER A 120 -21.00 27.67 -0.64
C SER A 120 -20.67 27.44 -2.12
N SER A 121 -19.40 27.36 -2.50
CA SER A 121 -18.93 26.66 -3.71
C SER A 121 -17.42 26.77 -3.81
N GLY A 122 -16.76 25.67 -4.15
CA GLY A 122 -15.31 25.54 -4.13
C GLY A 122 -14.54 26.54 -4.99
N LYS A 123 -13.48 27.09 -4.41
CA LYS A 123 -12.18 27.34 -5.05
C LYS A 123 -11.18 27.80 -4.00
N ASN A 124 -9.96 27.30 -4.12
CA ASN A 124 -8.81 27.64 -3.27
C ASN A 124 -8.51 29.14 -3.38
N THR A 125 -8.37 29.82 -2.23
CA THR A 125 -7.77 31.14 -2.18
C THR A 125 -6.96 31.24 -0.89
N SER A 126 -5.64 31.32 -1.06
CA SER A 126 -4.66 31.61 -0.02
C SER A 126 -4.82 33.05 0.45
N ILE A 127 -5.12 33.25 1.74
CA ILE A 127 -5.20 34.56 2.38
C ILE A 127 -4.14 34.62 3.48
N GLY A 128 -3.37 35.71 3.46
CA GLY A 128 -2.18 35.95 4.27
C GLY A 128 -2.42 36.02 5.77
N GLU A 129 -1.33 35.74 6.49
CA GLU A 129 -1.18 35.84 7.94
C GLU A 129 -1.40 37.28 8.41
N LYS A 130 -2.52 37.50 9.10
CA LYS A 130 -2.56 38.39 10.27
C LYS A 130 -3.02 37.54 11.44
N GLU A 131 -2.23 37.54 12.51
CA GLU A 131 -2.46 36.82 13.76
C GLU A 131 -3.76 37.30 14.41
N THR A 132 -4.88 36.75 13.97
CA THR A 132 -6.07 36.64 14.81
C THR A 132 -5.80 35.47 15.75
N GLU A 133 -5.95 35.64 17.07
CA GLU A 133 -5.85 34.54 18.04
C GLU A 133 -6.86 33.45 17.69
N ARG A 134 -6.42 32.47 16.89
CA ARG A 134 -7.22 31.33 16.46
C ARG A 134 -7.11 30.28 17.54
N HIS A 135 -8.11 30.23 18.41
CA HIS A 135 -8.28 29.12 19.32
C HIS A 135 -8.86 27.93 18.53
N SER A 136 -8.00 26.97 18.22
CA SER A 136 -8.32 25.77 17.44
C SER A 136 -8.35 24.53 18.34
N LEU A 137 -9.46 23.78 18.32
CA LEU A 137 -9.57 22.48 18.98
C LEU A 137 -9.43 21.36 17.94
N PRO A 138 -8.46 20.45 18.06
CA PRO A 138 -8.36 19.29 17.19
C PRO A 138 -9.53 18.33 17.41
N VAL A 139 -10.24 17.98 16.34
CA VAL A 139 -11.33 17.01 16.28
C VAL A 139 -10.86 15.77 15.53
N ILE A 140 -10.85 14.65 16.23
CA ILE A 140 -10.42 13.35 15.71
C ILE A 140 -11.65 12.46 15.58
N VAL A 141 -12.02 12.10 14.35
CA VAL A 141 -13.12 11.15 14.12
C VAL A 141 -12.53 9.76 13.92
N THR A 142 -12.84 8.83 14.84
CA THR A 142 -12.38 7.42 14.84
C THR A 142 -13.53 6.44 14.61
N LEU A 143 -13.21 5.18 14.36
CA LEU A 143 -14.22 4.14 14.13
C LEU A 143 -14.86 3.66 15.43
N LYS A 144 -16.11 3.19 15.33
CA LYS A 144 -16.88 2.68 16.46
C LYS A 144 -16.34 1.36 17.05
N GLY A 145 -15.41 0.66 16.38
CA GLY A 145 -14.95 -0.69 16.74
C GLY A 145 -13.44 -0.93 16.73
N SER A 146 -12.66 -0.28 17.63
CA SER A 146 -11.20 -0.48 17.70
C SER A 146 -10.76 -1.93 17.92
N LYS A 147 -11.56 -2.75 18.63
CA LYS A 147 -11.25 -4.17 18.88
C LYS A 147 -11.19 -5.01 17.61
N LEU A 148 -12.09 -4.78 16.66
CA LEU A 148 -12.18 -5.54 15.42
C LEU A 148 -11.01 -5.20 14.48
N SER A 149 -10.71 -3.90 14.37
CA SER A 149 -9.53 -3.37 13.67
C SER A 149 -8.22 -3.88 14.26
N GLN A 150 -8.14 -4.00 15.59
CA GLN A 150 -6.99 -4.57 16.29
C GLN A 150 -6.82 -6.07 16.01
N ILE A 151 -7.91 -6.87 16.06
CA ILE A 151 -7.88 -8.29 15.69
C ILE A 151 -7.39 -8.45 14.25
N PHE A 152 -7.95 -7.68 13.31
CA PHE A 152 -7.50 -7.67 11.92
C PHE A 152 -6.00 -7.38 11.80
N THR A 153 -5.51 -6.35 12.48
CA THR A 153 -4.08 -5.97 12.46
C THR A 153 -3.19 -7.10 12.97
N ILE A 154 -3.56 -7.73 14.09
CA ILE A 154 -2.81 -8.86 14.67
C ILE A 154 -2.84 -10.05 13.71
N SER A 155 -4.00 -10.39 13.13
CA SER A 155 -4.14 -11.50 12.19
C SER A 155 -3.27 -11.32 10.94
N VAL A 156 -3.23 -10.11 10.37
CA VAL A 156 -2.36 -9.80 9.22
C VAL A 156 -0.89 -9.89 9.64
N ALA A 157 -0.50 -9.34 10.79
CA ALA A 157 0.88 -9.42 11.28
C ALA A 157 1.34 -10.88 11.50
N VAL A 158 0.48 -11.72 12.08
CA VAL A 158 0.73 -13.16 12.24
C VAL A 158 0.86 -13.84 10.88
N LEU A 159 -0.05 -13.58 9.93
CA LEU A 159 0.04 -14.15 8.58
C LEU A 159 1.36 -13.77 7.90
N VAL A 160 1.75 -12.50 7.92
CA VAL A 160 3.00 -12.03 7.30
C VAL A 160 4.21 -12.70 7.97
N SER A 161 4.21 -12.79 9.30
CA SER A 161 5.29 -13.46 10.05
C SER A 161 5.41 -14.95 9.68
N LEU A 162 4.29 -15.66 9.61
CA LEU A 162 4.25 -17.06 9.17
C LEU A 162 4.73 -17.23 7.72
N ASN A 163 4.32 -16.33 6.83
CA ASN A 163 4.78 -16.35 5.43
C ASN A 163 6.30 -16.13 5.32
N TYR A 164 6.88 -15.27 6.15
CA TYR A 164 8.32 -15.03 6.17
C TYR A 164 9.10 -16.23 6.72
N ILE A 165 8.58 -16.87 7.78
CA ILE A 165 9.14 -18.15 8.27
C ILE A 165 9.04 -19.22 7.17
N ASN A 166 7.90 -19.32 6.49
CA ASN A 166 7.69 -20.29 5.40
C ASN A 166 8.68 -20.07 4.25
N MET A 167 8.84 -18.81 3.83
CA MET A 167 9.81 -18.40 2.82
C MET A 167 11.22 -18.81 3.25
N GLY A 168 11.61 -18.52 4.49
CA GLY A 168 12.89 -18.93 5.05
C GLY A 168 13.10 -20.44 5.10
N CYS A 169 12.04 -21.23 5.37
CA CYS A 169 12.09 -22.69 5.34
C CYS A 169 12.18 -23.29 3.93
N ALA A 170 11.73 -22.54 2.91
CA ALA A 170 11.66 -22.96 1.52
C ALA A 170 12.85 -22.51 0.66
N LEU A 171 13.68 -21.61 1.16
CA LEU A 171 14.73 -20.95 0.39
C LEU A 171 16.00 -21.80 0.29
N ASP A 172 16.30 -22.34 -0.88
CA ASP A 172 17.59 -22.98 -1.09
C ASP A 172 18.72 -21.94 -1.30
N LEU A 173 19.55 -21.75 -0.27
CA LEU A 173 20.69 -20.82 -0.31
C LEU A 173 21.74 -21.20 -1.37
N SER A 174 21.82 -22.46 -1.78
CA SER A 174 22.73 -22.88 -2.85
C SER A 174 22.28 -22.36 -4.21
N VAL A 175 20.97 -22.36 -4.46
CA VAL A 175 20.33 -21.79 -5.65
C VAL A 175 20.46 -20.27 -5.64
N VAL A 176 20.19 -19.62 -4.51
CA VAL A 176 20.40 -18.16 -4.37
C VAL A 176 21.83 -17.78 -4.72
N LYS A 177 22.81 -18.52 -4.19
CA LYS A 177 24.24 -18.29 -4.48
C LYS A 177 24.58 -18.50 -5.95
N SER A 178 23.96 -19.45 -6.64
CA SER A 178 24.21 -19.69 -8.07
C SER A 178 23.62 -18.58 -8.94
N VAL A 179 22.44 -18.06 -8.60
CA VAL A 179 21.78 -16.96 -9.30
C VAL A 179 22.56 -15.64 -9.11
N ILE A 180 23.04 -15.35 -7.90
CA ILE A 180 23.84 -14.14 -7.63
C ILE A 180 25.14 -14.10 -8.45
N LYS A 181 25.71 -15.26 -8.84
CA LYS A 181 26.88 -15.31 -9.75
C LYS A 181 26.57 -14.80 -11.16
N ARG A 182 25.30 -14.68 -11.53
CA ARG A 182 24.83 -14.07 -12.79
C ARG A 182 24.10 -12.76 -12.44
N PRO A 183 24.84 -11.68 -12.12
CA PRO A 183 24.31 -10.56 -11.35
C PRO A 183 23.34 -9.66 -12.12
N ILE A 184 23.32 -9.71 -13.47
CA ILE A 184 22.53 -8.77 -14.28
C ILE A 184 21.04 -8.86 -13.92
N GLY A 185 20.45 -10.06 -13.90
CA GLY A 185 19.04 -10.24 -13.54
C GLY A 185 18.70 -9.71 -12.13
N PRO A 186 19.40 -10.18 -11.07
CA PRO A 186 19.18 -9.69 -9.71
C PRO A 186 19.38 -8.18 -9.54
N ILE A 187 20.38 -7.57 -10.19
CA ILE A 187 20.60 -6.12 -10.12
C ILE A 187 19.44 -5.36 -10.77
N VAL A 188 18.98 -5.81 -11.94
CA VAL A 188 17.83 -5.19 -12.62
C VAL A 188 16.60 -5.27 -11.74
N GLY A 189 16.28 -6.46 -11.23
CA GLY A 189 15.17 -6.64 -10.30
C GLY A 189 15.28 -5.76 -9.07
N PHE A 190 16.48 -5.63 -8.49
CA PHE A 190 16.70 -4.74 -7.34
C PHE A 190 16.45 -3.27 -7.68
N LEU A 191 16.97 -2.78 -8.82
CA LEU A 191 16.79 -1.40 -9.26
C LEU A 191 15.34 -1.10 -9.61
N THR A 192 14.66 -1.99 -10.33
CA THR A 192 13.24 -1.79 -10.65
C THR A 192 12.39 -1.82 -9.39
N GLN A 193 12.69 -2.73 -8.45
CA GLN A 193 11.98 -2.86 -7.18
C GLN A 193 12.19 -1.67 -6.23
N TYR A 194 13.42 -1.16 -6.09
CA TYR A 194 13.76 -0.19 -5.06
C TYR A 194 14.15 1.19 -5.54
N LEU A 195 14.22 1.41 -6.85
CA LEU A 195 14.32 2.74 -7.43
C LEU A 195 13.03 3.07 -8.20
N ALA A 196 12.64 2.24 -9.16
CA ALA A 196 11.53 2.58 -10.04
C ALA A 196 10.16 2.54 -9.35
N MET A 197 9.89 1.53 -8.53
CA MET A 197 8.59 1.38 -7.84
C MET A 197 8.32 2.48 -6.79
N PRO A 198 9.26 2.83 -5.90
CA PRO A 198 9.09 3.97 -4.99
C PRO A 198 8.82 5.28 -5.73
N LEU A 199 9.58 5.57 -6.79
CA LEU A 199 9.42 6.78 -7.59
C LEU A 199 8.08 6.80 -8.32
N THR A 200 7.66 5.67 -8.89
CA THR A 200 6.35 5.53 -9.54
C THR A 200 5.23 5.78 -8.53
N ALA A 201 5.29 5.15 -7.36
CA ALA A 201 4.30 5.33 -6.31
C ALA A 201 4.21 6.78 -5.81
N TYR A 202 5.36 7.44 -5.67
CA TYR A 202 5.44 8.85 -5.30
C TYR A 202 4.76 9.74 -6.35
N ILE A 203 5.16 9.60 -7.62
CA ILE A 203 4.63 10.41 -8.74
C ILE A 203 3.12 10.17 -8.89
N VAL A 204 2.69 8.92 -8.98
CA VAL A 204 1.27 8.56 -9.13
C VAL A 204 0.45 9.06 -7.94
N GLY A 205 1.01 8.97 -6.72
CA GLY A 205 0.37 9.47 -5.51
C GLY A 205 0.12 10.98 -5.56
N TYR A 206 1.11 11.78 -5.98
CA TYR A 206 0.93 13.23 -6.11
C TYR A 206 -0.01 13.64 -7.24
N LEU A 207 -0.09 12.84 -8.32
CA LEU A 207 -0.94 13.16 -9.47
C LEU A 207 -2.43 12.83 -9.22
N LEU A 208 -2.73 11.76 -8.48
CA LEU A 208 -4.10 11.23 -8.38
C LEU A 208 -4.72 11.31 -6.99
N LEU A 209 -3.93 11.42 -5.93
CA LEU A 209 -4.43 11.40 -4.56
C LEU A 209 -4.26 12.79 -3.94
N ASN A 210 -5.28 13.27 -3.24
CA ASN A 210 -5.21 14.55 -2.55
C ASN A 210 -4.79 14.37 -1.09
N GLU A 211 -5.32 13.33 -0.42
CA GLU A 211 -5.07 13.07 0.99
C GLU A 211 -3.65 12.54 1.25
N PRO A 212 -2.87 13.18 2.15
CA PRO A 212 -1.50 12.78 2.50
C PRO A 212 -1.38 11.32 2.93
N PHE A 213 -2.33 10.81 3.71
CA PHE A 213 -2.30 9.44 4.20
C PHE A 213 -2.55 8.41 3.08
N LEU A 214 -3.37 8.75 2.07
CA LEU A 214 -3.54 7.89 0.89
C LEU A 214 -2.27 7.87 0.04
N LYS A 215 -1.62 9.04 -0.14
CA LYS A 215 -0.30 9.13 -0.81
C LYS A 215 0.74 8.28 -0.08
N LEU A 216 0.81 8.38 1.25
CA LEU A 216 1.71 7.55 2.05
C LEU A 216 1.38 6.06 1.88
N GLY A 217 0.10 5.70 1.85
CA GLY A 217 -0.35 4.33 1.60
C GLY A 217 0.19 3.77 0.28
N LEU A 218 0.05 4.54 -0.80
CA LEU A 218 0.59 4.17 -2.11
C LEU A 218 2.11 4.10 -2.11
N PHE A 219 2.77 5.12 -1.55
CA PHE A 219 4.22 5.21 -1.50
C PHE A 219 4.84 4.06 -0.72
N THR A 220 4.28 3.73 0.44
CA THR A 220 4.69 2.58 1.27
C THR A 220 4.47 1.26 0.53
N PHE A 221 3.37 1.14 -0.22
CA PHE A 221 3.11 -0.02 -1.07
C PHE A 221 4.16 -0.18 -2.17
N GLY A 222 4.56 0.90 -2.85
CA GLY A 222 5.63 0.87 -3.85
C GLY A 222 7.04 0.70 -3.27
N CYS A 223 7.26 1.07 -2.00
CA CYS A 223 8.51 0.83 -1.30
C CYS A 223 8.64 -0.60 -0.78
N SER A 224 7.56 -1.37 -0.74
CA SER A 224 7.57 -2.72 -0.17
C SER A 224 8.49 -3.65 -0.97
N PRO A 225 9.01 -4.74 -0.37
CA PRO A 225 9.71 -5.78 -1.14
C PRO A 225 8.76 -6.52 -2.08
N GLY A 226 9.31 -7.37 -2.95
CA GLY A 226 8.54 -8.27 -3.81
C GLY A 226 7.60 -9.16 -3.00
N GLY A 227 6.39 -9.39 -3.52
CA GLY A 227 5.38 -10.21 -2.85
C GLY A 227 5.54 -11.70 -3.16
N GLY A 228 5.43 -12.59 -2.18
CA GLY A 228 5.61 -14.05 -2.40
C GLY A 228 4.66 -14.70 -3.42
N ALA A 229 3.59 -14.01 -3.83
CA ALA A 229 2.74 -14.42 -4.95
C ALA A 229 3.45 -14.31 -6.31
N SER A 230 4.49 -13.48 -6.45
CA SER A 230 5.31 -13.34 -7.66
C SER A 230 5.91 -14.66 -8.10
N ASN A 231 6.36 -15.48 -7.16
CA ASN A 231 6.90 -16.81 -7.44
C ASN A 231 5.89 -17.71 -8.17
N MET A 232 4.63 -17.73 -7.71
CA MET A 232 3.57 -18.53 -8.32
C MET A 232 3.25 -18.02 -9.74
N TRP A 233 3.10 -16.72 -9.91
CA TRP A 233 2.84 -16.12 -11.22
C TRP A 233 4.00 -16.34 -12.19
N THR A 234 5.25 -16.25 -11.73
CA THR A 234 6.45 -16.53 -12.53
C THR A 234 6.40 -17.95 -13.10
N VAL A 235 6.10 -18.96 -12.27
CA VAL A 235 5.93 -20.35 -12.75
C VAL A 235 4.81 -20.44 -13.77
N LEU A 236 3.65 -19.83 -13.48
CA LEU A 236 2.46 -19.92 -14.33
C LEU A 236 2.66 -19.29 -15.71
N PHE A 237 3.55 -18.30 -15.81
CA PHE A 237 3.93 -17.67 -17.07
C PHE A 237 5.15 -18.29 -17.76
N GLY A 238 5.81 -19.28 -17.14
CA GLY A 238 7.01 -19.92 -17.66
C GLY A 238 8.30 -19.10 -17.49
N GLY A 239 8.35 -18.25 -16.47
CA GLY A 239 9.53 -17.45 -16.12
C GLY A 239 10.55 -18.20 -15.25
N ASN A 240 11.70 -17.57 -15.04
CA ASN A 240 12.77 -18.13 -14.22
C ASN A 240 12.44 -18.04 -12.72
N LEU A 241 11.91 -19.14 -12.17
CA LEU A 241 11.54 -19.24 -10.76
C LEU A 241 12.72 -19.00 -9.81
N ASN A 242 13.90 -19.54 -10.12
CA ASN A 242 15.08 -19.38 -9.26
C ASN A 242 15.50 -17.90 -9.17
N LEU A 243 15.37 -17.16 -10.27
CA LEU A 243 15.60 -15.72 -10.29
C LEU A 243 14.55 -14.97 -9.46
N SER A 244 13.25 -15.26 -9.64
CA SER A 244 12.16 -14.64 -8.86
C SER A 244 12.37 -14.83 -7.36
N ILE A 245 12.57 -16.07 -6.90
CA ILE A 245 12.82 -16.37 -5.47
C ILE A 245 14.04 -15.61 -4.94
N THR A 246 15.12 -15.54 -5.73
CA THR A 246 16.34 -14.83 -5.35
C THR A 246 16.09 -13.33 -5.21
N MET A 247 15.36 -12.72 -6.15
CA MET A 247 15.00 -11.29 -6.11
C MET A 247 14.06 -10.98 -4.94
N THR A 248 13.06 -11.82 -4.67
CA THR A 248 12.18 -11.66 -3.52
C THR A 248 12.96 -11.74 -2.22
N PHE A 249 13.91 -12.68 -2.12
CA PHE A 249 14.75 -12.84 -0.94
C PHE A 249 15.67 -11.64 -0.70
N ILE A 250 16.41 -11.22 -1.74
CA ILE A 250 17.32 -10.06 -1.66
C ILE A 250 16.51 -8.81 -1.32
N SER A 251 15.37 -8.60 -1.99
CA SER A 251 14.55 -7.43 -1.71
C SER A 251 14.04 -7.43 -0.28
N THR A 252 13.49 -8.55 0.18
CA THR A 252 13.04 -8.72 1.57
C THR A 252 14.12 -8.39 2.59
N LEU A 253 15.36 -8.84 2.39
CA LEU A 253 16.48 -8.49 3.27
C LEU A 253 16.81 -7.00 3.26
N CYS A 254 16.81 -6.38 2.08
CA CYS A 254 17.13 -4.96 1.92
C CYS A 254 15.99 -4.04 2.39
N ALA A 255 14.76 -4.52 2.49
CA ALA A 255 13.59 -3.74 2.90
C ALA A 255 13.80 -2.98 4.22
N VAL A 256 14.50 -3.59 5.19
CA VAL A 256 14.77 -2.99 6.51
C VAL A 256 15.58 -1.69 6.43
N PHE A 257 16.36 -1.49 5.36
CA PHE A 257 17.14 -0.28 5.15
C PHE A 257 16.51 0.63 4.10
N VAL A 258 16.03 0.04 3.01
CA VAL A 258 15.56 0.80 1.84
C VAL A 258 14.19 1.42 2.08
N MET A 259 13.25 0.73 2.74
CA MET A 259 11.94 1.32 3.06
C MET A 259 12.05 2.54 3.98
N PRO A 260 12.77 2.47 5.12
CA PRO A 260 12.96 3.64 5.98
C PRO A 260 13.71 4.77 5.27
N PHE A 261 14.69 4.46 4.43
CA PHE A 261 15.40 5.46 3.63
C PHE A 261 14.46 6.26 2.73
N TRP A 262 13.59 5.59 1.97
CA TRP A 262 12.59 6.26 1.12
C TRP A 262 11.56 7.05 1.94
N LEU A 263 11.08 6.47 3.05
CA LEU A 263 10.13 7.14 3.94
C LEU A 263 10.74 8.36 4.65
N PHE A 264 12.05 8.34 4.92
CA PHE A 264 12.78 9.46 5.53
C PHE A 264 13.11 10.56 4.53
N THR A 265 13.26 10.23 3.25
CA THR A 265 13.55 11.18 2.18
C THR A 265 12.25 11.70 1.57
N LEU A 266 11.75 11.04 0.52
CA LEU A 266 10.52 11.43 -0.18
C LEU A 266 9.26 11.24 0.67
N GLY A 267 9.26 10.31 1.62
CA GLY A 267 8.09 10.16 2.51
C GLY A 267 7.83 11.40 3.37
N ARG A 268 8.85 12.19 3.71
CA ARG A 268 8.68 13.44 4.48
C ARG A 268 7.96 14.52 3.69
N THR A 269 8.22 14.62 2.40
CA THR A 269 7.57 15.65 1.56
C THR A 269 6.06 15.42 1.47
N ILE A 270 5.61 14.16 1.52
CA ILE A 270 4.18 13.81 1.58
C ILE A 270 3.49 14.42 2.82
N PHE A 271 4.25 14.63 3.90
CA PHE A 271 3.77 15.17 5.18
C PHE A 271 4.12 16.65 5.40
N GLU A 272 4.80 17.31 4.45
CA GLU A 272 5.08 18.75 4.53
C GLU A 272 3.75 19.52 4.61
N GLY A 273 3.48 20.12 5.77
CA GLY A 273 2.21 20.82 6.06
C GLY A 273 1.22 20.06 6.93
N THR A 274 1.53 18.84 7.38
CA THR A 274 0.72 18.09 8.36
C THR A 274 1.36 18.13 9.75
N THR A 275 0.55 18.03 10.81
CA THR A 275 1.04 17.99 12.20
C THR A 275 1.60 16.62 12.62
N THR A 276 1.49 15.60 11.76
CA THR A 276 1.87 14.22 12.06
C THR A 276 3.31 13.94 11.63
N LYS A 277 4.16 13.54 12.59
CA LYS A 277 5.53 13.08 12.30
C LYS A 277 5.53 11.60 11.93
N VAL A 278 6.34 11.23 10.93
CA VAL A 278 6.53 9.83 10.53
C VAL A 278 7.15 9.04 11.70
N PRO A 279 6.50 7.98 12.19
CA PRO A 279 6.97 7.21 13.35
C PRO A 279 8.07 6.20 12.96
N PHE A 280 9.27 6.73 12.66
CA PHE A 280 10.42 5.95 12.16
C PHE A 280 10.82 4.78 13.05
N GLN A 281 10.76 4.94 14.38
CA GLN A 281 11.12 3.88 15.31
C GLN A 281 10.21 2.65 15.17
N ASN A 282 8.91 2.88 14.98
CA ASN A 282 7.92 1.81 14.80
C ASN A 282 8.09 1.11 13.44
N ILE A 283 8.44 1.88 12.41
CA ILE A 283 8.74 1.36 11.07
C ILE A 283 9.95 0.42 11.12
N MET A 284 11.05 0.89 11.72
CA MET A 284 12.28 0.11 11.88
C MET A 284 12.04 -1.17 12.68
N SER A 285 11.34 -1.08 13.81
CA SER A 285 11.07 -2.24 14.67
C SER A 285 10.20 -3.29 13.96
N THR A 286 9.18 -2.84 13.22
CA THR A 286 8.30 -3.72 12.45
C THR A 286 9.07 -4.46 11.35
N LEU A 287 9.87 -3.75 10.55
CA LEU A 287 10.68 -4.38 9.51
C LEU A 287 11.73 -5.33 10.08
N PHE A 288 12.38 -4.95 11.18
CA PHE A 288 13.34 -5.81 11.87
C PHE A 288 12.67 -7.10 12.36
N SER A 289 11.47 -7.04 12.93
CA SER A 289 10.75 -8.24 13.36
C SER A 289 10.46 -9.22 12.21
N MET A 290 10.17 -8.70 11.01
CA MET A 290 9.95 -9.53 9.83
C MET A 290 11.24 -10.24 9.38
N ILE A 291 12.39 -9.53 9.42
CA ILE A 291 13.70 -10.14 9.15
C ILE A 291 14.02 -11.22 10.17
N VAL A 292 13.71 -11.02 11.45
CA VAL A 292 13.87 -12.05 12.48
C VAL A 292 13.03 -13.29 12.14
N CYS A 293 11.78 -13.14 11.72
CA CYS A 293 10.94 -14.25 11.27
C CYS A 293 11.56 -15.01 10.07
N LEU A 294 12.07 -14.30 9.07
CA LEU A 294 12.79 -14.91 7.95
C LEU A 294 14.04 -15.68 8.42
N GLY A 295 14.82 -15.09 9.33
CA GLY A 295 16.00 -15.71 9.92
C GLY A 295 15.69 -17.00 10.67
N ILE A 296 14.58 -17.05 11.41
CA ILE A 296 14.10 -18.28 12.07
C ILE A 296 13.81 -19.38 11.03
N GLY A 297 13.15 -19.04 9.92
CA GLY A 297 12.89 -19.99 8.84
C GLY A 297 14.18 -20.55 8.23
N LEU A 298 15.16 -19.68 7.95
CA LEU A 298 16.47 -20.09 7.45
C LEU A 298 17.23 -20.97 8.44
N LEU A 299 17.10 -20.69 9.74
CA LEU A 299 17.71 -21.48 10.81
C LEU A 299 17.13 -22.90 10.83
N PHE A 300 15.81 -23.04 10.71
CA PHE A 300 15.16 -24.34 10.58
C PHE A 300 15.61 -25.07 9.33
N GLN A 301 15.71 -24.38 8.20
CA GLN A 301 16.19 -25.02 6.97
C GLN A 301 17.62 -25.55 7.09
N LYS A 302 18.51 -24.80 7.77
CA LYS A 302 19.92 -25.16 7.92
C LYS A 302 20.15 -26.27 8.97
N TYR A 303 19.55 -26.15 10.15
CA TYR A 303 19.87 -27.02 11.29
C TYR A 303 18.84 -28.11 11.54
N LEU A 304 17.58 -27.92 11.11
CA LEU A 304 16.47 -28.84 11.38
C LEU A 304 15.66 -29.11 10.10
N PRO A 305 16.27 -29.70 9.04
CA PRO A 305 15.62 -29.84 7.73
C PRO A 305 14.32 -30.66 7.78
N ARG A 306 14.22 -31.63 8.70
CA ARG A 306 12.98 -32.38 8.96
C ARG A 306 11.85 -31.48 9.48
N VAL A 307 12.17 -30.55 10.38
CA VAL A 307 11.20 -29.56 10.90
C VAL A 307 10.83 -28.59 9.79
N ALA A 308 11.81 -28.09 9.03
CA ALA A 308 11.55 -27.20 7.89
C ALA A 308 10.60 -27.83 6.87
N GLN A 309 10.77 -29.13 6.55
CA GLN A 309 9.87 -29.84 5.64
C GLN A 309 8.43 -29.92 6.18
N THR A 310 8.28 -30.24 7.46
CA THR A 310 6.97 -30.26 8.13
C THR A 310 6.33 -28.87 8.16
N CYS A 311 7.12 -27.84 8.49
CA CYS A 311 6.69 -26.45 8.45
C CYS A 311 6.20 -26.06 7.06
N ARG A 312 6.96 -26.34 5.99
CA ARG A 312 6.53 -26.05 4.60
C ARG A 312 5.17 -26.68 4.28
N ARG A 313 4.95 -27.92 4.71
CA ARG A 313 3.71 -28.67 4.45
C ARG A 313 2.51 -28.10 5.21
N ILE A 314 2.70 -27.64 6.43
CA ILE A 314 1.64 -27.11 7.31
C ILE A 314 1.38 -25.62 7.06
N LEU A 315 2.43 -24.84 6.81
CA LEU A 315 2.32 -23.38 6.67
C LEU A 315 1.56 -23.00 5.40
N ALA A 316 1.64 -23.77 4.31
CA ALA A 316 0.86 -23.51 3.11
C ALA A 316 -0.67 -23.52 3.36
N PRO A 317 -1.29 -24.60 3.87
CA PRO A 317 -2.73 -24.61 4.15
C PRO A 317 -3.12 -23.63 5.27
N VAL A 318 -2.28 -23.43 6.30
CA VAL A 318 -2.54 -22.43 7.35
C VAL A 318 -2.56 -21.01 6.76
N SER A 319 -1.62 -20.70 5.86
CA SER A 319 -1.56 -19.39 5.21
C SER A 319 -2.76 -19.15 4.31
N ILE A 320 -3.18 -20.18 3.55
CA ILE A 320 -4.41 -20.11 2.74
C ILE A 320 -5.63 -19.88 3.64
N GLY A 321 -5.77 -20.63 4.73
CA GLY A 321 -6.86 -20.46 5.69
C GLY A 321 -6.88 -19.05 6.31
N MET A 322 -5.72 -18.53 6.68
CA MET A 322 -5.56 -17.17 7.21
C MET A 322 -5.85 -16.09 6.15
N ILE A 323 -5.49 -16.31 4.88
CA ILE A 323 -5.84 -15.41 3.78
C ILE A 323 -7.36 -15.38 3.61
N ILE A 324 -8.03 -16.54 3.57
CA ILE A 324 -9.48 -16.62 3.47
C ILE A 324 -10.13 -15.92 4.68
N PHE A 325 -9.63 -16.17 5.89
CA PHE A 325 -10.08 -15.48 7.09
C PHE A 325 -9.92 -13.95 6.96
N ILE A 326 -8.77 -13.45 6.54
CA ILE A 326 -8.52 -12.01 6.36
C ILE A 326 -9.42 -11.43 5.26
N ILE A 327 -9.68 -12.15 4.18
CA ILE A 327 -10.60 -11.68 3.14
C ILE A 327 -12.02 -11.57 3.71
N ILE A 328 -12.54 -12.61 4.37
CA ILE A 328 -13.92 -12.62 4.89
C ILE A 328 -14.06 -11.65 6.07
N PHE A 329 -13.29 -11.88 7.13
CA PHE A 329 -13.34 -11.11 8.36
C PHE A 329 -12.79 -9.71 8.17
N GLY A 330 -11.70 -9.53 7.42
CA GLY A 330 -11.15 -8.21 7.14
C GLY A 330 -12.07 -7.37 6.26
N THR A 331 -12.76 -7.95 5.29
CA THR A 331 -13.81 -7.24 4.52
C THR A 331 -14.94 -6.81 5.44
N TYR A 332 -15.44 -7.71 6.29
CA TYR A 332 -16.49 -7.37 7.27
C TYR A 332 -16.04 -6.28 8.25
N ALA A 333 -14.83 -6.41 8.79
CA ALA A 333 -14.27 -5.49 9.76
C ALA A 333 -13.95 -4.11 9.18
N ASN A 334 -13.68 -4.06 7.88
CA ASN A 334 -13.26 -2.88 7.17
C ASN A 334 -14.21 -2.54 6.02
N LEU A 335 -15.51 -2.84 6.15
CA LEU A 335 -16.53 -2.44 5.15
C LEU A 335 -16.47 -0.94 4.86
N PHE A 336 -16.11 -0.14 5.87
CA PHE A 336 -15.87 1.29 5.69
C PHE A 336 -14.79 1.57 4.64
N MET A 337 -13.69 0.80 4.55
CA MET A 337 -12.64 1.04 3.55
C MET A 337 -13.18 1.03 2.13
N PHE A 338 -14.15 0.15 1.84
CA PHE A 338 -14.78 0.08 0.52
C PHE A 338 -15.65 1.31 0.25
N LYS A 339 -16.22 1.95 1.27
CA LYS A 339 -16.91 3.25 1.15
C LYS A 339 -15.93 4.39 0.82
N TYR A 340 -14.70 4.32 1.35
CA TYR A 340 -13.63 5.29 1.05
C TYR A 340 -12.87 4.99 -0.24
N MET A 341 -13.07 3.81 -0.84
CA MET A 341 -12.36 3.38 -2.05
C MET A 341 -12.92 4.08 -3.28
N SER A 342 -12.37 5.26 -3.57
CA SER A 342 -12.71 6.01 -4.78
C SER A 342 -12.07 5.40 -6.03
N TRP A 343 -12.59 5.77 -7.20
CA TRP A 343 -12.00 5.35 -8.47
C TRP A 343 -10.55 5.86 -8.62
N GLN A 344 -10.20 7.02 -8.04
CA GLN A 344 -8.81 7.52 -8.06
C GLN A 344 -7.88 6.61 -7.27
N ILE A 345 -8.33 6.06 -6.13
CA ILE A 345 -7.54 5.11 -5.34
C ILE A 345 -7.28 3.83 -6.14
N LEU A 346 -8.35 3.26 -6.74
CA LEU A 346 -8.22 2.07 -7.58
C LEU A 346 -7.30 2.30 -8.78
N LEU A 347 -7.47 3.43 -9.47
CA LEU A 347 -6.64 3.79 -10.62
C LEU A 347 -5.19 4.01 -10.22
N SER A 348 -4.92 4.74 -9.13
CA SER A 348 -3.56 4.98 -8.64
C SER A 348 -2.85 3.68 -8.26
N ALA A 349 -3.55 2.75 -7.60
CA ALA A 349 -3.03 1.45 -7.23
C ALA A 349 -2.79 0.56 -8.46
N ALA A 350 -3.72 0.56 -9.42
CA ALA A 350 -3.59 -0.16 -10.68
C ALA A 350 -2.40 0.35 -11.50
N LEU A 351 -2.28 1.67 -11.70
CA LEU A 351 -1.18 2.28 -12.42
C LEU A 351 0.17 1.95 -11.78
N ASN A 352 0.26 2.02 -10.45
CA ASN A 352 1.50 1.67 -9.76
C ASN A 352 1.96 0.24 -10.09
N VAL A 353 1.04 -0.73 -10.04
CA VAL A 353 1.35 -2.14 -10.34
C VAL A 353 1.65 -2.35 -11.84
N TRP A 354 0.84 -1.75 -12.72
CA TRP A 354 0.95 -1.97 -14.17
C TRP A 354 2.19 -1.29 -14.76
N ILE A 355 2.52 -0.09 -14.28
CA ILE A 355 3.78 0.57 -14.61
C ILE A 355 4.95 -0.28 -14.09
N GLY A 356 4.83 -0.89 -12.91
CA GLY A 356 5.82 -1.84 -12.41
C GLY A 356 6.08 -3.01 -13.36
N PHE A 357 5.02 -3.68 -13.84
CA PHE A 357 5.15 -4.73 -14.86
C PHE A 357 5.85 -4.20 -16.13
N LEU A 358 5.43 -3.04 -16.62
CA LEU A 358 5.99 -2.43 -17.82
C LEU A 358 7.47 -2.09 -17.66
N ILE A 359 7.86 -1.47 -16.55
CA ILE A 359 9.25 -1.11 -16.25
C ILE A 359 10.13 -2.35 -16.17
N GLY A 360 9.65 -3.43 -15.54
CA GLY A 360 10.40 -4.68 -15.49
C GLY A 360 10.61 -5.31 -16.87
N ILE A 361 9.60 -5.26 -17.75
CA ILE A 361 9.72 -5.69 -19.16
C ILE A 361 10.73 -4.82 -19.91
N LEU A 362 10.56 -3.49 -19.87
CA LEU A 362 11.40 -2.55 -20.61
C LEU A 362 12.87 -2.59 -20.16
N SER A 363 13.11 -2.69 -18.85
CA SER A 363 14.47 -2.79 -18.29
C SER A 363 15.16 -4.09 -18.73
N SER A 364 14.41 -5.20 -18.73
CA SER A 364 14.92 -6.50 -19.19
C SER A 364 15.19 -6.52 -20.70
N LEU A 365 14.32 -5.87 -21.49
CA LEU A 365 14.52 -5.70 -22.94
C LEU A 365 15.75 -4.86 -23.26
N ALA A 366 15.94 -3.73 -22.56
CA ALA A 366 17.08 -2.85 -22.74
C ALA A 366 18.42 -3.57 -22.51
N LEU A 367 18.44 -4.52 -21.57
CA LEU A 367 19.60 -5.33 -21.23
C LEU A 367 19.64 -6.69 -21.92
N ARG A 368 18.72 -6.95 -22.85
CA ARG A 368 18.65 -8.16 -23.68
C ARG A 368 18.65 -9.46 -22.86
N LEU A 369 17.92 -9.47 -21.75
CA LEU A 369 17.76 -10.66 -20.91
C LEU A 369 16.89 -11.72 -21.62
N SER A 370 16.99 -12.99 -21.18
CA SER A 370 16.16 -14.06 -21.72
C SER A 370 14.67 -13.79 -21.44
N ILE A 371 13.79 -14.44 -22.20
CA ILE A 371 12.34 -14.31 -21.99
C ILE A 371 11.96 -14.81 -20.59
N GLU A 372 12.59 -15.88 -20.10
CA GLU A 372 12.27 -16.38 -18.76
C GLU A 372 12.66 -15.38 -17.66
N ASP A 373 13.83 -14.75 -17.79
CA ASP A 373 14.32 -13.75 -16.85
C ASP A 373 13.48 -12.46 -16.91
N MET A 374 13.10 -12.04 -18.12
CA MET A 374 12.22 -10.89 -18.34
C MET A 374 10.85 -11.08 -17.68
N ILE A 375 10.24 -12.26 -17.82
CA ILE A 375 8.97 -12.59 -17.17
C ILE A 375 9.14 -12.53 -15.65
N ALA A 376 10.21 -13.12 -15.11
CA ALA A 376 10.49 -13.10 -13.67
C ALA A 376 10.65 -11.67 -13.14
N ILE A 377 11.46 -10.83 -13.81
CA ILE A 377 11.71 -9.44 -13.40
C ILE A 377 10.45 -8.58 -13.51
N ALA A 378 9.67 -8.73 -14.58
CA ALA A 378 8.41 -8.02 -14.75
C ALA A 378 7.44 -8.33 -13.61
N ILE A 379 7.19 -9.62 -13.37
CA ILE A 379 6.27 -10.08 -12.34
C ILE A 379 6.76 -9.65 -10.96
N GLU A 380 8.05 -9.80 -10.68
CA GLU A 380 8.64 -9.39 -9.40
C GLU A 380 8.48 -7.89 -9.15
N THR A 381 8.71 -7.05 -10.16
CA THR A 381 8.61 -5.59 -10.04
C THR A 381 7.18 -5.13 -9.77
N GLY A 382 6.20 -5.68 -10.51
CA GLY A 382 4.81 -5.27 -10.38
C GLY A 382 4.11 -5.84 -9.14
N ILE A 383 4.46 -7.05 -8.71
CA ILE A 383 3.84 -7.70 -7.54
C ILE A 383 4.56 -7.30 -6.26
N GLN A 384 3.96 -6.34 -5.57
CA GLN A 384 4.42 -5.84 -4.28
C GLN A 384 3.92 -6.68 -3.11
N ASN A 385 4.65 -6.68 -2.00
CA ASN A 385 4.23 -7.34 -0.77
C ASN A 385 3.20 -6.50 0.00
N THR A 386 1.92 -6.66 -0.35
CA THR A 386 0.82 -5.94 0.31
C THR A 386 0.77 -6.16 1.81
N GLY A 387 1.09 -7.38 2.29
CA GLY A 387 1.07 -7.69 3.71
C GLY A 387 2.04 -6.84 4.51
N VAL A 388 3.27 -6.66 4.00
CA VAL A 388 4.29 -5.80 4.62
C VAL A 388 3.79 -4.36 4.69
N ALA A 389 3.27 -3.82 3.58
CA ALA A 389 2.74 -2.46 3.54
C ALA A 389 1.63 -2.24 4.59
N ILE A 390 0.66 -3.17 4.67
CA ILE A 390 -0.45 -3.08 5.62
C ILE A 390 0.06 -3.13 7.06
N VAL A 391 0.91 -4.11 7.40
CA VAL A 391 1.43 -4.28 8.76
C VAL A 391 2.25 -3.06 9.18
N LEU A 392 3.11 -2.57 8.29
CA LEU A 392 3.94 -1.39 8.56
C LEU A 392 3.07 -0.17 8.83
N LEU A 393 2.07 0.12 7.99
CA LEU A 393 1.17 1.26 8.19
C LEU A 393 0.33 1.12 9.47
N ARG A 394 -0.22 -0.07 9.73
CA ARG A 394 -1.09 -0.36 10.89
C ARG A 394 -0.39 -0.29 12.23
N LEU A 395 0.85 -0.76 12.30
CA LEU A 395 1.64 -0.79 13.53
C LEU A 395 2.41 0.51 13.75
N SER A 396 2.68 1.26 12.69
CA SER A 396 3.46 2.50 12.81
C SER A 396 2.57 3.72 13.06
N LEU A 397 1.45 3.87 12.35
CA LEU A 397 0.63 5.07 12.40
C LEU A 397 -0.46 5.02 13.50
N PRO A 398 -0.80 6.18 14.11
CA PRO A 398 -1.95 6.27 15.01
C PRO A 398 -3.29 6.15 14.27
N GLU A 399 -4.38 5.93 15.02
CA GLU A 399 -5.74 6.12 14.47
C GLU A 399 -6.05 7.62 14.38
N PRO A 400 -6.72 8.11 13.32
CA PRO A 400 -7.32 7.37 12.19
C PRO A 400 -6.40 7.16 10.97
N ASP A 401 -5.21 7.73 10.99
CA ASP A 401 -4.27 7.79 9.86
C ASP A 401 -3.93 6.42 9.27
N ARG A 402 -3.74 5.43 10.15
CA ARG A 402 -3.45 4.04 9.74
C ARG A 402 -4.58 3.42 8.92
N ASP A 403 -5.83 3.74 9.22
CA ASP A 403 -6.99 3.17 8.53
C ASP A 403 -7.05 3.71 7.10
N LEU A 404 -6.88 5.03 6.93
CA LEU A 404 -6.83 5.70 5.63
C LEU A 404 -5.68 5.18 4.77
N ALA A 405 -4.45 5.16 5.31
CA ALA A 405 -3.29 4.74 4.54
C ALA A 405 -3.38 3.29 4.05
N THR A 406 -4.04 2.40 4.81
CA THR A 406 -4.15 0.98 4.46
C THR A 406 -5.12 0.67 3.34
N VAL A 407 -6.00 1.61 2.95
CA VAL A 407 -6.94 1.42 1.83
C VAL A 407 -6.20 1.18 0.51
N VAL A 408 -5.09 1.89 0.29
CA VAL A 408 -4.38 1.85 -1.00
C VAL A 408 -3.63 0.54 -1.24
N PRO A 409 -2.87 -0.02 -0.28
CA PRO A 409 -2.31 -1.37 -0.43
C PRO A 409 -3.38 -2.44 -0.69
N VAL A 410 -4.55 -2.35 -0.04
CA VAL A 410 -5.67 -3.28 -0.29
C VAL A 410 -6.17 -3.14 -1.72
N ALA A 411 -6.41 -1.91 -2.20
CA ALA A 411 -6.74 -1.65 -3.61
C ALA A 411 -5.67 -2.23 -4.56
N GLY A 412 -4.40 -2.06 -4.24
CA GLY A 412 -3.28 -2.64 -4.98
C GLY A 412 -3.40 -4.16 -5.11
N SER A 413 -3.65 -4.87 -4.00
CA SER A 413 -3.82 -6.33 -4.03
C SER A 413 -4.99 -6.81 -4.90
N ILE A 414 -6.07 -6.03 -4.99
CA ILE A 414 -7.22 -6.33 -5.85
C ILE A 414 -6.86 -6.09 -7.32
N MET A 415 -6.09 -5.04 -7.61
CA MET A 415 -5.73 -4.64 -8.98
C MET A 415 -4.58 -5.47 -9.58
N THR A 416 -3.67 -6.00 -8.75
CA THR A 416 -2.51 -6.80 -9.19
C THR A 416 -2.85 -8.01 -10.07
N PRO A 417 -3.77 -8.92 -9.68
CA PRO A 417 -4.03 -10.14 -10.45
C PRO A 417 -4.78 -9.90 -11.76
N ILE A 418 -5.45 -8.76 -11.94
CA ILE A 418 -6.34 -8.47 -13.09
C ILE A 418 -5.61 -8.62 -14.44
N PRO A 419 -4.53 -7.88 -14.74
CA PRO A 419 -3.84 -7.99 -16.02
C PRO A 419 -3.30 -9.41 -16.26
N LEU A 420 -2.77 -10.05 -15.22
CA LEU A 420 -2.22 -11.40 -15.30
C LEU A 420 -3.31 -12.43 -15.61
N ALA A 421 -4.47 -12.33 -14.94
CA ALA A 421 -5.61 -13.19 -15.18
C ALA A 421 -6.16 -13.03 -16.61
N ILE A 422 -6.26 -11.80 -17.11
CA ILE A 422 -6.68 -11.52 -18.50
C ILE A 422 -5.75 -12.20 -19.50
N ILE A 423 -4.42 -12.07 -19.31
CA ILE A 423 -3.44 -12.69 -20.20
C ILE A 423 -3.55 -14.22 -20.16
N LEU A 424 -3.75 -14.82 -18.98
CA LEU A 424 -3.93 -16.27 -18.86
C LEU A 424 -5.22 -16.77 -19.51
N ILE A 425 -6.34 -16.08 -19.31
CA ILE A 425 -7.62 -16.41 -19.95
C ILE A 425 -7.45 -16.33 -21.46
N TYR A 426 -6.83 -15.26 -21.97
CA TYR A 426 -6.55 -15.10 -23.39
C TYR A 426 -5.67 -16.24 -23.94
N ARG A 427 -4.57 -16.59 -23.27
CA ARG A 427 -3.71 -17.73 -23.65
C ARG A 427 -4.49 -19.04 -23.68
N LYS A 428 -5.34 -19.29 -22.67
CA LYS A 428 -6.15 -20.50 -22.58
C LYS A 428 -7.18 -20.58 -23.72
N VAL A 429 -7.91 -19.50 -23.98
CA VAL A 429 -8.87 -19.43 -25.08
C VAL A 429 -8.18 -19.61 -26.43
N ARG A 430 -7.06 -18.93 -26.67
CA ARG A 430 -6.28 -19.06 -27.92
C ARG A 430 -5.80 -20.49 -28.14
N ASN A 431 -5.29 -21.16 -27.10
CA ASN A 431 -4.82 -22.54 -27.20
C ASN A 431 -5.96 -23.52 -27.47
N CYS A 432 -7.12 -23.35 -26.82
CA CYS A 432 -8.32 -24.14 -27.11
C CYS A 432 -8.80 -23.95 -28.56
N MET A 433 -8.81 -22.71 -29.06
CA MET A 433 -9.16 -22.41 -30.45
C MET A 433 -8.18 -23.04 -31.44
N ARG A 434 -6.86 -22.97 -31.16
CA ARG A 434 -5.84 -23.59 -32.02
C ARG A 434 -5.96 -25.12 -32.04
N LYS A 435 -6.25 -25.75 -30.89
CA LYS A 435 -6.48 -27.20 -30.80
C LYS A 435 -7.69 -27.63 -31.61
N ARG A 436 -8.82 -26.90 -31.47
CA ARG A 436 -10.04 -27.15 -32.26
C ARG A 436 -9.85 -26.95 -33.76
N SER A 437 -9.05 -25.96 -34.16
CA SER A 437 -8.68 -25.75 -35.57
C SER A 437 -7.84 -26.90 -36.12
N LYS A 438 -6.86 -27.40 -35.36
CA LYS A 438 -6.04 -28.55 -35.77
C LYS A 438 -6.87 -29.84 -35.86
N GLU A 439 -7.80 -30.06 -34.93
CA GLU A 439 -8.74 -31.20 -34.96
C GLU A 439 -9.65 -31.14 -36.21
N HIS A 440 -10.20 -29.97 -36.55
CA HIS A 440 -11.01 -29.81 -37.76
C HIS A 440 -10.20 -30.06 -39.04
N THR A 441 -8.96 -29.55 -39.15
CA THR A 441 -8.09 -29.80 -40.31
C THR A 441 -7.73 -31.29 -40.44
N SER A 442 -7.44 -31.98 -39.33
CA SER A 442 -7.15 -33.42 -39.37
C SER A 442 -8.36 -34.28 -39.75
N ILE A 443 -9.59 -33.86 -39.38
CA ILE A 443 -10.82 -34.56 -39.77
C ILE A 443 -11.08 -34.38 -41.27
N ASP A 444 -10.85 -33.19 -41.82
CA ASP A 444 -11.03 -32.93 -43.26
C ASP A 444 -9.96 -33.63 -44.12
N GLU A 445 -8.73 -33.81 -43.63
CA GLU A 445 -7.70 -34.62 -44.30
C GLU A 445 -8.05 -36.12 -44.28
N SER A 446 -8.50 -36.67 -43.16
CA SER A 446 -8.94 -38.07 -43.06
C SER A 446 -10.15 -38.41 -43.96
N LYS A 447 -11.02 -37.42 -44.23
CA LYS A 447 -12.16 -37.56 -45.15
C LYS A 447 -11.78 -37.46 -46.63
N LYS A 448 -10.60 -36.95 -46.95
CA LYS A 448 -10.08 -36.91 -48.34
C LYS A 448 -9.32 -38.18 -48.73
N GLU A 449 -8.86 -38.97 -47.76
CA GLU A 449 -8.09 -40.21 -48.00
C GLU A 449 -8.94 -41.48 -48.15
N SER A 450 -10.27 -41.37 -48.23
CA SER A 450 -11.15 -42.49 -48.61
C SER A 450 -12.27 -41.98 -49.52
N PRO A 451 -12.48 -42.51 -50.75
CA PRO A 451 -12.39 -43.92 -51.15
C PRO A 451 -11.64 -44.23 -52.47
N GLU A 452 -11.03 -45.42 -52.58
CA GLU A 452 -11.10 -46.33 -53.75
C GLU A 452 -10.37 -47.65 -53.44
N GLU A 453 -11.14 -48.72 -53.14
CA GLU A 453 -10.67 -50.10 -53.23
C GLU A 453 -10.75 -50.57 -54.69
N GLY A 454 -9.61 -50.98 -55.25
CA GLY A 454 -9.56 -51.53 -56.61
C GLY A 454 -8.19 -52.13 -56.98
N LEU A 455 -7.94 -53.35 -56.49
CA LEU A 455 -7.18 -54.44 -57.14
C LEU A 455 -5.76 -54.16 -57.73
N SER A 456 -4.71 -54.69 -57.11
CA SER A 456 -3.91 -55.82 -57.64
C SER A 456 -2.52 -56.01 -56.97
N ASN A 457 -2.33 -57.22 -56.45
CA ASN A 457 -1.18 -58.13 -56.50
C ASN A 457 0.29 -57.64 -56.34
N ASN A 458 0.89 -58.24 -55.30
CA ASN A 458 2.14 -59.02 -55.30
C ASN A 458 3.53 -58.36 -55.15
N THR A 459 4.25 -58.96 -54.20
CA THR A 459 5.71 -59.25 -54.11
C THR A 459 6.67 -58.22 -53.50
N SER A 460 7.30 -58.69 -52.42
CA SER A 460 8.58 -58.38 -51.80
C SER A 460 9.60 -57.57 -52.62
N THR A 461 10.21 -56.52 -52.03
CA THR A 461 11.66 -56.45 -51.73
C THR A 461 12.04 -55.15 -51.00
N SER A 462 13.02 -55.28 -50.11
CA SER A 462 13.71 -54.22 -49.38
C SER A 462 14.42 -53.22 -50.30
N THR A 463 14.35 -51.91 -50.01
CA THR A 463 15.43 -50.98 -50.40
C THR A 463 15.47 -49.78 -49.45
N LEU A 464 16.59 -49.66 -48.73
CA LEU A 464 17.08 -48.45 -48.07
C LEU A 464 17.38 -47.39 -49.13
N VAL A 465 16.78 -46.21 -49.03
CA VAL A 465 17.26 -45.00 -49.72
C VAL A 465 17.35 -43.86 -48.70
N TYR A 466 18.60 -43.52 -48.35
CA TYR A 466 18.96 -42.28 -47.70
C TYR A 466 18.67 -41.11 -48.65
N GLY A 467 17.82 -40.18 -48.25
CA GLY A 467 17.52 -38.95 -48.97
C GLY A 467 17.95 -37.71 -48.17
N VAL A 468 19.10 -37.16 -48.55
CA VAL A 468 19.69 -35.92 -48.06
C VAL A 468 18.72 -34.73 -48.16
N LYS A 469 18.59 -33.94 -47.08
CA LYS A 469 18.11 -32.55 -47.14
C LYS A 469 18.96 -31.66 -46.26
N SER A 470 19.54 -30.63 -46.89
CA SER A 470 20.02 -29.40 -46.28
C SER A 470 19.67 -28.25 -47.23
N PRO A 471 19.71 -27.00 -46.78
CA PRO A 471 18.91 -26.37 -45.71
C PRO A 471 18.02 -25.28 -46.33
N ILE A 472 17.04 -24.71 -45.61
CA ILE A 472 16.56 -23.30 -45.70
C ILE A 472 15.24 -23.14 -44.90
N SER A 473 15.25 -22.11 -44.04
CA SER A 473 14.17 -21.58 -43.18
C SER A 473 13.84 -22.35 -41.90
N ALA A 474 14.77 -22.30 -40.94
CA ALA A 474 14.42 -22.45 -39.53
C ALA A 474 13.62 -21.21 -39.10
N SER A 475 12.29 -21.32 -39.03
CA SER A 475 11.47 -20.36 -38.30
C SER A 475 11.52 -20.70 -36.81
N THR A 476 11.53 -19.67 -35.96
CA THR A 476 11.57 -19.69 -34.49
C THR A 476 10.40 -20.43 -33.81
N THR A 477 9.59 -21.16 -34.58
CA THR A 477 8.37 -21.85 -34.16
C THR A 477 8.61 -23.33 -33.82
N ASP A 478 9.68 -23.95 -34.35
CA ASP A 478 9.93 -25.39 -34.16
C ASP A 478 10.76 -25.73 -32.92
N LEU A 479 11.39 -24.73 -32.29
CA LEU A 479 12.10 -24.92 -31.01
C LEU A 479 11.15 -25.09 -29.81
N PHE A 480 9.85 -24.84 -29.98
CA PHE A 480 8.85 -24.90 -28.90
C PHE A 480 8.13 -26.24 -28.79
N TYR A 481 8.36 -27.18 -29.71
CA TYR A 481 7.78 -28.53 -29.64
C TYR A 481 8.59 -29.50 -28.77
N ASP A 482 9.87 -29.22 -28.50
CA ASP A 482 10.74 -30.10 -27.70
C ASP A 482 10.59 -29.92 -26.18
N LEU A 483 9.91 -28.86 -25.71
CA LEU A 483 9.69 -28.65 -24.28
C LEU A 483 8.50 -29.47 -23.72
N GLU A 484 7.54 -29.84 -24.57
CA GLU A 484 6.38 -30.66 -24.17
C GLU A 484 6.74 -32.15 -24.03
N SER A 485 7.84 -32.62 -24.65
CA SER A 485 8.37 -33.97 -24.43
C SER A 485 9.16 -34.10 -23.11
N SER A 486 9.76 -33.00 -22.63
CA SER A 486 10.55 -32.99 -21.39
C SER A 486 9.71 -32.95 -20.10
N GLN A 487 8.44 -32.53 -20.16
CA GLN A 487 7.54 -32.48 -18.99
C GLN A 487 7.03 -33.85 -18.52
N ASN A 488 7.22 -34.92 -19.30
CA ASN A 488 6.89 -36.29 -18.88
C ASN A 488 8.05 -37.04 -18.19
N MET A 489 9.21 -36.41 -17.98
CA MET A 489 10.42 -37.09 -17.47
C MET A 489 10.83 -36.70 -16.03
N TYR A 490 9.95 -36.05 -15.25
CA TYR A 490 10.15 -35.81 -13.82
C TYR A 490 9.01 -36.38 -12.97
N ASN A 491 8.75 -37.68 -13.13
CA ASN A 491 8.11 -38.51 -12.09
C ASN A 491 9.23 -39.27 -11.37
N PHE A 492 9.82 -38.68 -10.32
CA PHE A 492 10.67 -39.43 -9.40
C PHE A 492 9.82 -39.99 -8.25
N LYS A 493 9.72 -41.32 -8.24
CA LYS A 493 9.35 -42.15 -7.09
C LYS A 493 10.41 -42.00 -5.98
N GLY A 494 9.98 -42.11 -4.72
CA GLY A 494 10.81 -42.45 -3.56
C GLY A 494 11.09 -41.28 -2.62
#